data_AF-A0A2V6FQC9-F1
#
_entry.id   AF-A0A2V6FQC9-F1
#
_cell.length_a   1.000
_cell.length_b   1.000
_cell.length_c   1.000
_cell.angle_alpha   90.00
_cell.angle_beta   90.00
_cell.angle_gamma   90.00
#
_symmetry.space_group_name_H-M   'P 1'
#
loop_
_entity.id
_entity.type
_entity.pdbx_description
1 polymer ?
#
loop_
_entity_poly.entity_id
_entity_poly.type
_entity_poly.pdbx_seq_one_letter_code
_entity_poly.pdbx_strand_id
1 'polypeptide(L)'
;MKKFYVGLLGILPIAIAFGQSPSSTPSGEMESLRQQVQSLTETVKTLQQQMQQQQATIDRMNQENAPANAEPSPIAGAAVSPSASPAGSTAGQFPTEDTSVVATTTTTAPAASPAASAGAFPTTDTSVVAATPETISTTGAGASLTQPITIGGGRNYMNISFDGLFALAYSSARDLDHIEVGDHDPQQRGFNARNIELAFDGAVDPYFEGFANIVFKLDNDNQTEVEVEEAFLQTTSLPFNLQLKAGQFFAAFGRINPTHPHTWDFADAPIVHGRLLGPDGLRGVGAQISWIVPVPWYSQLILASQNGRGGTGFSFRNPGEDGIFFGRETTDREARGLQDFVWIPRWENSVDLTPTQVVLAGVSGAFGSNETGANSRTQIYGG
;
A
#
# COMPACT_ATOMS: atom_id res chain seq x y z
N MET A 1 -27.67 27.28 0.48
CA MET A 1 -27.70 25.83 0.22
C MET A 1 -26.73 25.52 -0.92
N LYS A 2 -25.57 24.93 -0.64
CA LYS A 2 -24.67 24.42 -1.70
C LYS A 2 -25.16 23.03 -2.10
N LYS A 3 -25.33 22.76 -3.40
CA LYS A 3 -25.65 21.41 -3.90
C LYS A 3 -24.34 20.65 -4.08
N PHE A 4 -24.13 19.63 -3.26
CA PHE A 4 -23.07 18.65 -3.51
C PHE A 4 -23.60 17.63 -4.52
N TYR A 5 -22.85 17.42 -5.61
CA TYR A 5 -23.06 16.31 -6.53
C TYR A 5 -21.95 15.30 -6.26
N VAL A 6 -22.24 14.31 -5.41
CA VAL A 6 -21.37 13.13 -5.23
C VAL A 6 -21.69 12.17 -6.36
N GLY A 7 -20.81 12.10 -7.36
CA GLY A 7 -20.86 11.08 -8.39
C GLY A 7 -20.36 9.75 -7.83
N LEU A 8 -21.23 9.01 -7.15
CA LEU A 8 -20.92 7.64 -6.72
C LEU A 8 -20.90 6.75 -7.97
N LEU A 9 -19.71 6.38 -8.47
CA LEU A 9 -19.56 5.45 -9.60
C LEU A 9 -19.77 4.00 -9.14
N GLY A 10 -20.97 3.71 -8.65
CA GLY A 10 -21.39 2.35 -8.33
C GLY A 10 -21.65 1.58 -9.62
N ILE A 11 -20.74 0.67 -9.98
CA ILE A 11 -20.94 -0.24 -11.12
C ILE A 11 -21.95 -1.31 -10.70
N LEU A 12 -23.21 -1.12 -11.07
CA LEU A 12 -24.20 -2.21 -11.07
C LEU A 12 -23.85 -3.21 -12.19
N PRO A 13 -23.94 -4.53 -11.95
CA PRO A 13 -23.84 -5.50 -13.02
C PRO A 13 -25.07 -5.42 -13.93
N ILE A 14 -24.93 -4.82 -15.12
CA ILE A 14 -25.99 -4.80 -16.13
C ILE A 14 -26.03 -6.18 -16.80
N ALA A 15 -26.89 -7.07 -16.28
CA ALA A 15 -27.33 -8.25 -17.00
C ALA A 15 -28.29 -7.80 -18.12
N ILE A 16 -27.85 -7.86 -19.38
CA ILE A 16 -28.72 -7.60 -20.54
C ILE A 16 -29.63 -8.81 -20.77
N ALA A 17 -30.80 -8.79 -20.13
CA ALA A 17 -31.91 -9.68 -20.45
C ALA A 17 -32.83 -9.01 -21.48
N PHE A 18 -32.90 -9.55 -22.70
CA PHE A 18 -33.92 -9.16 -23.67
C PHE A 18 -35.29 -9.68 -23.21
N GLY A 19 -36.16 -8.81 -22.70
CA GLY A 19 -37.49 -9.21 -22.24
C GLY A 19 -38.43 -8.06 -21.89
N GLN A 20 -39.27 -7.67 -22.85
CA GLN A 20 -40.59 -7.01 -22.73
C GLN A 20 -40.79 -5.90 -21.67
N SER A 21 -41.14 -4.71 -22.15
CA SER A 21 -41.73 -3.64 -21.33
C SER A 21 -43.02 -4.07 -20.63
N PRO A 22 -43.27 -3.54 -19.43
CA PRO A 22 -44.50 -2.79 -19.23
C PRO A 22 -44.26 -1.42 -18.60
N SER A 23 -45.17 -0.49 -18.87
CA SER A 23 -45.19 0.87 -18.32
C SER A 23 -45.46 0.88 -16.81
N SER A 24 -44.55 1.48 -16.02
CA SER A 24 -44.80 1.92 -14.64
C SER A 24 -45.02 3.43 -14.58
N THR A 25 -45.97 3.88 -13.76
CA THR A 25 -46.28 5.31 -13.58
C THR A 25 -45.40 5.96 -12.50
N PRO A 26 -45.12 7.28 -12.59
CA PRO A 26 -44.19 7.98 -11.67
C PRO A 26 -44.53 7.92 -10.18
N SER A 27 -45.75 7.52 -9.82
CA SER A 27 -46.19 7.36 -8.44
C SER A 27 -45.58 6.14 -7.74
N GLY A 28 -45.22 5.08 -8.47
CA GLY A 28 -44.66 3.86 -7.88
C GLY A 28 -43.24 4.05 -7.34
N GLU A 29 -42.38 4.72 -8.11
CA GLU A 29 -40.97 4.98 -7.76
C GLU A 29 -40.84 5.94 -6.57
N MET A 30 -41.75 6.92 -6.45
CA MET A 30 -41.82 7.82 -5.31
C MET A 30 -42.14 7.09 -4.00
N GLU A 31 -42.99 6.07 -4.04
CA GLU A 31 -43.38 5.32 -2.84
C GLU A 31 -42.31 4.30 -2.43
N SER A 32 -41.65 3.64 -3.40
CA SER A 32 -40.48 2.80 -3.11
C SER A 32 -39.31 3.61 -2.55
N LEU A 33 -39.06 4.83 -3.06
CA LEU A 33 -38.03 5.72 -2.55
C LEU A 33 -38.33 6.17 -1.10
N ARG A 34 -39.61 6.42 -0.77
CA ARG A 34 -40.03 6.72 0.62
C ARG A 34 -39.79 5.54 1.56
N GLN A 35 -40.13 4.33 1.15
CA GLN A 35 -39.87 3.13 1.93
C GLN A 35 -38.36 2.90 2.14
N GLN A 36 -37.53 3.16 1.12
CA GLN A 36 -36.08 3.04 1.20
C GLN A 36 -35.45 4.11 2.11
N VAL A 37 -35.95 5.34 2.09
CA VAL A 37 -35.51 6.40 3.04
C VAL A 37 -35.94 6.08 4.48
N GLN A 38 -37.11 5.49 4.68
CA GLN A 38 -37.56 5.02 6.00
C GLN A 38 -36.67 3.88 6.53
N SER A 39 -36.36 2.87 5.71
CA SER A 39 -35.49 1.77 6.15
C SER A 39 -34.05 2.23 6.43
N LEU A 40 -33.49 3.14 5.62
CA LEU A 40 -32.20 3.79 5.96
C LEU A 40 -32.27 4.56 7.29
N THR A 41 -33.36 5.27 7.56
CA THR A 41 -33.55 6.02 8.81
C THR A 41 -33.59 5.08 10.02
N GLU A 42 -34.21 3.90 9.88
CA GLU A 42 -34.20 2.86 10.91
C GLU A 42 -32.81 2.22 11.08
N THR A 43 -32.12 1.89 9.98
CA THR A 43 -30.75 1.35 10.04
C THR A 43 -29.78 2.30 10.75
N VAL A 44 -29.85 3.61 10.45
CA VAL A 44 -29.01 4.62 11.10
C VAL A 44 -29.31 4.72 12.60
N LYS A 45 -30.59 4.66 13.01
CA LYS A 45 -30.96 4.62 14.44
C LYS A 45 -30.42 3.38 15.15
N THR A 46 -30.51 2.21 14.51
CA THR A 46 -29.98 0.96 15.06
C THR A 46 -28.45 1.02 15.22
N LEU A 47 -27.72 1.51 14.22
CA LEU A 47 -26.27 1.73 14.33
C LEU A 47 -25.91 2.71 15.46
N GLN A 48 -26.65 3.82 15.58
CA GLN A 48 -26.42 4.81 16.63
C GLN A 48 -26.66 4.22 18.04
N GLN A 49 -27.69 3.38 18.20
CA GLN A 49 -27.93 2.64 19.44
C GLN A 49 -26.83 1.62 19.74
N GLN A 50 -26.36 0.89 18.72
CA GLN A 50 -25.28 -0.07 18.87
C GLN A 50 -23.97 0.60 19.31
N MET A 51 -23.62 1.75 18.73
CA MET A 51 -22.48 2.56 19.17
C MET A 51 -22.63 3.06 20.62
N GLN A 52 -23.82 3.53 21.01
CA GLN A 52 -24.06 3.97 22.39
C GLN A 52 -23.93 2.83 23.40
N GLN A 53 -24.39 1.62 23.07
CA GLN A 53 -24.18 0.44 23.90
C GLN A 53 -22.70 0.05 24.00
N GLN A 54 -21.97 0.12 22.89
CA GLN A 54 -20.55 -0.18 22.86
C GLN A 54 -19.74 0.81 23.71
N GLN A 55 -20.04 2.11 23.63
CA GLN A 55 -19.43 3.14 24.49
C GLN A 55 -19.75 2.91 25.98
N ALA A 56 -21.02 2.65 26.33
CA ALA A 56 -21.41 2.37 27.71
C ALA A 56 -20.74 1.10 28.28
N THR A 57 -20.39 0.14 27.41
CA THR A 57 -19.64 -1.07 27.79
C THR A 57 -18.16 -0.75 28.05
N ILE A 58 -17.55 0.11 27.23
CA ILE A 58 -16.18 0.62 27.44
C ILE A 58 -16.09 1.43 28.74
N ASP A 59 -17.02 2.36 28.96
CA ASP A 59 -17.04 3.19 30.17
C ASP A 59 -17.20 2.35 31.44
N ARG A 60 -17.96 1.25 31.37
CA ARG A 60 -18.10 0.28 32.45
C ARG A 60 -16.80 -0.48 32.71
N MET A 61 -16.13 -1.00 31.67
CA MET A 61 -14.84 -1.69 31.81
C MET A 61 -13.76 -0.77 32.39
N ASN A 62 -13.80 0.53 32.07
CA ASN A 62 -12.88 1.52 32.64
C ASN A 62 -13.17 1.82 34.12
N GLN A 63 -14.43 1.79 34.56
CA GLN A 63 -14.78 1.93 35.99
C GLN A 63 -14.42 0.69 36.82
N GLU A 64 -14.55 -0.52 36.25
CA GLU A 64 -14.20 -1.77 36.93
C GLU A 64 -12.67 -1.97 37.08
N ASN A 65 -11.84 -1.18 36.37
CA ASN A 65 -10.37 -1.25 36.40
C ASN A 65 -9.66 -0.06 37.09
N ALA A 66 -10.37 0.81 37.82
CA ALA A 66 -9.75 1.92 38.53
C ALA A 66 -8.95 1.45 39.77
N PRO A 67 -7.64 1.74 39.90
CA PRO A 67 -6.84 1.31 41.05
C PRO A 67 -7.20 2.09 42.31
N ALA A 68 -7.34 1.38 43.44
CA ALA A 68 -7.58 2.01 44.73
C ALA A 68 -6.30 2.66 45.29
N ASN A 69 -6.39 3.94 45.69
CA ASN A 69 -5.32 4.68 46.32
C ASN A 69 -4.85 4.03 47.64
N ALA A 70 -3.53 3.94 47.83
CA ALA A 70 -2.89 3.78 49.13
C ALA A 70 -1.59 4.61 49.20
N GLU A 71 -1.45 5.42 50.25
CA GLU A 71 -0.31 6.32 50.48
C GLU A 71 0.94 5.60 51.08
N PRO A 72 2.14 6.22 51.09
CA PRO A 72 3.43 5.50 51.16
C PRO A 72 4.18 5.58 52.50
N SER A 73 5.23 4.72 52.64
CA SER A 73 6.47 4.84 53.46
C SER A 73 6.72 3.66 54.46
N PRO A 74 7.98 3.36 54.90
CA PRO A 74 9.32 3.67 54.35
C PRO A 74 10.30 2.46 54.28
N ILE A 75 11.58 2.76 54.03
CA ILE A 75 12.71 1.93 53.54
C ILE A 75 13.30 0.88 54.52
N ALA A 76 13.54 -0.34 54.00
CA ALA A 76 14.66 -1.28 54.29
C ALA A 76 14.67 -2.43 53.23
N GLY A 77 15.73 -3.22 52.96
CA GLY A 77 17.16 -3.09 53.32
C GLY A 77 18.01 -4.37 53.03
N ALA A 78 19.21 -4.20 52.45
CA ALA A 78 20.35 -5.16 52.32
C ALA A 78 20.30 -6.44 51.42
N ALA A 79 21.37 -6.59 50.60
CA ALA A 79 22.20 -7.79 50.30
C ALA A 79 21.71 -9.03 49.47
N VAL A 80 22.06 -9.01 48.17
CA VAL A 80 22.90 -9.99 47.39
C VAL A 80 22.88 -11.52 47.68
N SER A 81 22.28 -12.28 46.73
CA SER A 81 22.66 -13.62 46.17
C SER A 81 22.62 -14.92 47.04
N PRO A 82 22.63 -16.14 46.42
CA PRO A 82 21.76 -16.63 45.32
C PRO A 82 21.25 -18.10 45.50
N SER A 83 20.42 -18.56 44.55
CA SER A 83 20.13 -19.98 44.20
C SER A 83 19.14 -20.80 45.06
N ALA A 84 17.97 -21.10 44.48
CA ALA A 84 17.36 -22.45 44.42
C ALA A 84 16.10 -22.47 43.54
N SER A 85 15.95 -23.51 42.72
CA SER A 85 14.70 -23.97 42.09
C SER A 85 14.33 -25.33 42.74
N PRO A 86 13.12 -25.93 42.57
CA PRO A 86 12.04 -25.61 41.62
C PRO A 86 10.60 -25.63 42.20
N ALA A 87 9.59 -25.18 41.40
CA ALA A 87 8.38 -25.95 41.03
C ALA A 87 7.21 -25.09 40.48
N GLY A 88 6.90 -25.26 39.19
CA GLY A 88 5.54 -25.39 38.62
C GLY A 88 4.46 -24.30 38.84
N SER A 89 4.23 -23.48 37.81
CA SER A 89 2.87 -23.13 37.35
C SER A 89 2.89 -22.77 35.86
N THR A 90 1.88 -23.22 35.11
CA THR A 90 1.82 -23.17 33.63
C THR A 90 0.98 -22.02 33.10
N ALA A 91 1.53 -21.25 32.16
CA ALA A 91 0.79 -20.47 31.17
C ALA A 91 1.58 -20.50 29.84
N GLY A 92 0.90 -20.72 28.71
CA GLY A 92 1.54 -21.06 27.44
C GLY A 92 2.19 -19.87 26.73
N GLN A 93 3.46 -20.03 26.36
CA GLN A 93 4.14 -19.25 25.32
C GLN A 93 4.45 -20.16 24.13
N PHE A 94 4.48 -19.59 22.92
CA PHE A 94 4.76 -20.31 21.68
C PHE A 94 6.16 -20.95 21.71
N PRO A 95 6.32 -22.23 21.31
CA PRO A 95 7.63 -22.86 21.24
C PRO A 95 8.38 -22.42 19.97
N THR A 96 9.48 -21.68 20.15
CA THR A 96 10.47 -21.42 19.10
C THR A 96 11.69 -22.32 19.30
N GLU A 97 11.67 -23.50 18.68
CA GLU A 97 12.89 -24.30 18.47
C GLU A 97 13.40 -24.10 17.04
N ASP A 98 14.16 -23.03 16.82
CA ASP A 98 14.96 -22.86 15.61
C ASP A 98 16.22 -23.73 15.70
N THR A 99 16.31 -24.72 14.81
CA THR A 99 17.51 -25.54 14.62
C THR A 99 17.75 -25.85 13.15
N SER A 100 18.00 -24.83 12.31
CA SER A 100 18.65 -25.08 11.01
C SER A 100 19.73 -24.06 10.64
N VAL A 101 20.97 -24.52 10.64
CA VAL A 101 22.16 -23.76 10.23
C VAL A 101 22.59 -24.22 8.83
N VAL A 102 22.80 -23.25 7.93
CA VAL A 102 23.62 -23.27 6.69
C VAL A 102 23.72 -24.58 5.91
N ALA A 103 23.19 -24.60 4.69
CA ALA A 103 23.63 -25.50 3.62
C ALA A 103 23.79 -24.74 2.28
N THR A 104 25.04 -24.46 1.90
CA THR A 104 25.37 -23.91 0.58
C THR A 104 25.38 -25.04 -0.45
N THR A 105 24.44 -25.04 -1.41
CA THR A 105 24.48 -25.98 -2.56
C THR A 105 24.24 -25.27 -3.89
N THR A 106 25.31 -25.10 -4.66
CA THR A 106 25.26 -24.70 -6.07
C THR A 106 24.55 -25.76 -6.90
N THR A 107 23.45 -25.41 -7.57
CA THR A 107 22.82 -26.28 -8.59
C THR A 107 22.47 -25.46 -9.83
N THR A 108 23.05 -25.85 -10.97
CA THR A 108 22.81 -25.23 -12.29
C THR A 108 21.42 -25.54 -12.82
N ALA A 109 20.67 -24.51 -13.22
CA ALA A 109 19.42 -24.66 -13.96
C ALA A 109 19.67 -24.83 -15.48
N PRO A 110 18.88 -25.64 -16.22
CA PRO A 110 18.92 -25.69 -17.67
C PRO A 110 18.22 -24.48 -18.30
N ALA A 111 18.67 -24.05 -19.49
CA ALA A 111 18.04 -22.97 -20.22
C ALA A 111 16.66 -23.38 -20.80
N ALA A 112 15.65 -22.53 -20.59
CA ALA A 112 14.36 -22.58 -21.26
C ALA A 112 14.00 -21.20 -21.80
N SER A 113 13.60 -21.11 -23.07
CA SER A 113 13.30 -19.85 -23.75
C SER A 113 12.01 -19.20 -23.23
N PRO A 114 11.92 -17.86 -23.19
CA PRO A 114 10.68 -17.18 -22.81
C PRO A 114 9.65 -17.27 -23.95
N ALA A 115 8.56 -18.00 -23.72
CA ALA A 115 7.30 -17.73 -24.41
C ALA A 115 6.59 -16.60 -23.65
N ALA A 116 6.16 -15.55 -24.35
CA ALA A 116 5.55 -14.38 -23.73
C ALA A 116 4.21 -14.75 -23.05
N SER A 117 4.22 -14.77 -21.71
CA SER A 117 3.00 -14.86 -20.90
C SER A 117 2.33 -13.49 -20.83
N ALA A 118 1.24 -13.32 -21.56
CA ALA A 118 0.36 -12.16 -21.40
C ALA A 118 -0.52 -12.37 -20.17
N GLY A 119 -0.26 -11.64 -19.08
CA GLY A 119 -1.05 -11.71 -17.85
C GLY A 119 -0.28 -11.54 -16.54
N ALA A 120 1.03 -11.27 -16.54
CA ALA A 120 1.76 -10.96 -15.31
C ALA A 120 1.31 -9.61 -14.72
N PHE A 121 1.04 -9.58 -13.41
CA PHE A 121 0.78 -8.36 -12.65
C PHE A 121 2.03 -7.44 -12.74
N PRO A 122 1.88 -6.12 -13.01
CA PRO A 122 3.01 -5.20 -13.00
C PRO A 122 3.39 -4.83 -11.56
N THR A 123 3.94 -5.81 -10.83
CA THR A 123 4.70 -5.65 -9.60
C THR A 123 6.07 -6.28 -9.80
N THR A 124 7.10 -5.63 -9.27
CA THR A 124 8.45 -6.21 -9.19
C THR A 124 8.65 -7.06 -7.93
N ASP A 125 7.63 -7.14 -7.06
CA ASP A 125 7.67 -8.02 -5.90
C ASP A 125 7.58 -9.49 -6.33
N THR A 126 8.69 -10.20 -6.17
CA THR A 126 8.80 -11.63 -6.43
C THR A 126 7.93 -12.50 -5.52
N SER A 127 7.43 -11.98 -4.39
CA SER A 127 6.47 -12.68 -3.53
C SER A 127 5.09 -12.86 -4.21
N VAL A 128 4.69 -11.89 -5.05
CA VAL A 128 3.39 -11.86 -5.75
C VAL A 128 3.46 -12.58 -7.10
N VAL A 129 4.61 -12.57 -7.78
CA VAL A 129 4.76 -13.15 -9.14
C VAL A 129 4.92 -14.69 -9.13
N ALA A 130 5.11 -15.32 -7.97
CA ALA A 130 5.37 -16.77 -7.84
C ALA A 130 4.18 -17.70 -8.13
N ALA A 131 2.97 -17.16 -8.39
CA ALA A 131 1.75 -17.92 -8.64
C ALA A 131 1.67 -18.53 -10.06
N THR A 132 2.60 -19.41 -10.42
CA THR A 132 2.38 -20.32 -11.56
C THR A 132 1.18 -21.24 -11.26
N PRO A 133 0.27 -21.54 -12.21
CA PRO A 133 -0.82 -22.48 -11.98
C PRO A 133 -0.28 -23.93 -11.96
N GLU A 134 0.33 -24.34 -10.86
CA GLU A 134 0.84 -25.71 -10.72
C GLU A 134 -0.31 -26.71 -10.63
N THR A 135 -0.25 -27.71 -11.50
CA THR A 135 -1.18 -28.84 -11.48
C THR A 135 -0.89 -29.68 -10.25
N ILE A 136 -1.87 -29.80 -9.35
CA ILE A 136 -1.75 -30.46 -8.04
C ILE A 136 -0.97 -31.78 -8.14
N SER A 137 0.25 -31.77 -7.62
CA SER A 137 1.09 -32.96 -7.44
C SER A 137 1.41 -33.09 -5.96
N THR A 138 0.66 -33.96 -5.27
CA THR A 138 0.79 -34.15 -3.82
C THR A 138 2.09 -34.90 -3.48
N THR A 139 3.17 -34.14 -3.22
CA THR A 139 4.37 -34.66 -2.57
C THR A 139 4.86 -33.65 -1.56
N GLY A 140 4.95 -34.05 -0.29
CA GLY A 140 5.16 -33.13 0.83
C GLY A 140 6.58 -32.54 0.87
N ALA A 141 6.74 -31.37 0.27
CA ALA A 141 7.68 -30.35 0.75
C ALA A 141 6.88 -29.33 1.57
N GLY A 142 7.43 -28.87 2.70
CA GLY A 142 6.79 -27.80 3.48
C GLY A 142 6.71 -26.53 2.65
N ALA A 143 5.57 -25.82 2.72
CA ALA A 143 5.43 -24.51 2.09
C ALA A 143 6.53 -23.56 2.61
N SER A 144 7.19 -22.83 1.71
CA SER A 144 8.18 -21.83 2.10
C SER A 144 7.49 -20.75 2.94
N LEU A 145 8.17 -20.30 4.01
CA LEU A 145 7.66 -19.26 4.91
C LEU A 145 7.42 -17.90 4.23
N THR A 146 7.93 -17.73 3.00
CA THR A 146 7.79 -16.53 2.16
C THR A 146 6.67 -16.60 1.13
N GLN A 147 5.97 -17.74 1.01
CA GLN A 147 4.91 -17.90 0.01
C GLN A 147 3.58 -17.39 0.57
N PRO A 148 2.81 -16.59 -0.20
CA PRO A 148 1.56 -16.02 0.27
C PRO A 148 0.52 -17.10 0.61
N ILE A 149 -0.27 -16.85 1.66
CA ILE A 149 -1.33 -17.77 2.08
C ILE A 149 -2.58 -17.47 1.25
N THR A 150 -2.91 -18.35 0.30
CA THR A 150 -4.12 -18.24 -0.50
C THR A 150 -5.37 -18.71 0.26
N ILE A 151 -6.34 -17.82 0.43
CA ILE A 151 -7.67 -18.11 1.01
C ILE A 151 -8.72 -18.08 -0.11
N GLY A 152 -9.27 -19.26 -0.44
CA GLY A 152 -10.32 -19.40 -1.44
C GLY A 152 -10.17 -20.65 -2.32
N GLY A 153 -11.14 -20.87 -3.20
CA GLY A 153 -11.14 -21.98 -4.16
C GLY A 153 -12.05 -21.68 -5.34
N GLY A 154 -11.49 -21.14 -6.42
CA GLY A 154 -12.24 -20.72 -7.61
C GLY A 154 -11.55 -19.58 -8.34
N ARG A 155 -12.32 -18.76 -9.08
CA ARG A 155 -11.81 -17.54 -9.73
C ARG A 155 -11.51 -16.39 -8.77
N ASN A 156 -12.00 -16.47 -7.53
CA ASN A 156 -11.76 -15.49 -6.50
C ASN A 156 -10.82 -16.12 -5.48
N TYR A 157 -9.71 -15.43 -5.22
CA TYR A 157 -8.69 -15.80 -4.25
C TYR A 157 -8.22 -14.53 -3.54
N MET A 158 -7.70 -14.69 -2.34
CA MET A 158 -6.96 -13.64 -1.65
C MET A 158 -5.67 -14.24 -1.12
N ASN A 159 -4.56 -13.68 -1.53
CA ASN A 159 -3.23 -13.93 -1.00
C ASN A 159 -2.95 -12.94 0.13
N ILE A 160 -2.16 -13.38 1.11
CA ILE A 160 -1.66 -12.55 2.20
C ILE A 160 -0.17 -12.84 2.35
N SER A 161 0.66 -11.80 2.30
CA SER A 161 2.08 -11.85 2.64
C SER A 161 2.42 -10.89 3.78
N PHE A 162 3.59 -11.11 4.38
CA PHE A 162 4.15 -10.30 5.45
C PHE A 162 5.62 -10.06 5.15
N ASP A 163 6.06 -8.80 5.24
CA ASP A 163 7.46 -8.40 5.14
C ASP A 163 7.88 -7.59 6.38
N GLY A 164 9.18 -7.40 6.58
CA GLY A 164 9.70 -6.64 7.71
C GLY A 164 11.12 -6.15 7.49
N LEU A 165 11.27 -4.83 7.44
CA LEU A 165 12.55 -4.18 7.17
C LEU A 165 13.34 -3.91 8.46
N PHE A 166 14.40 -4.70 8.67
CA PHE A 166 15.34 -4.56 9.79
C PHE A 166 16.77 -4.30 9.30
N ALA A 167 17.48 -3.38 9.95
CA ALA A 167 18.85 -3.01 9.60
C ALA A 167 19.76 -2.86 10.83
N LEU A 168 21.07 -3.09 10.63
CA LEU A 168 22.12 -2.76 11.59
C LEU A 168 23.03 -1.70 10.95
N ALA A 169 22.83 -0.43 11.31
CA ALA A 169 23.51 0.70 10.70
C ALA A 169 24.72 1.17 11.50
N TYR A 170 25.81 1.49 10.80
CA TYR A 170 26.99 2.14 11.37
C TYR A 170 27.39 3.34 10.51
N SER A 171 27.48 4.52 11.12
CA SER A 171 27.86 5.76 10.44
C SER A 171 28.76 6.63 11.33
N SER A 172 29.59 7.44 10.68
CA SER A 172 30.36 8.51 11.33
C SER A 172 29.47 9.71 11.69
N ALA A 173 28.38 9.92 10.96
CA ALA A 173 27.33 10.86 11.33
C ALA A 173 26.60 10.39 12.60
N ARG A 174 26.06 11.33 13.38
CA ARG A 174 25.33 11.02 14.63
C ARG A 174 23.82 11.04 14.47
N ASP A 175 23.35 11.86 13.55
CA ASP A 175 21.97 12.29 13.40
C ASP A 175 21.58 11.90 11.96
N LEU A 176 21.28 10.61 11.76
CA LEU A 176 21.00 10.02 10.44
C LEU A 176 19.61 10.43 9.93
N ASP A 177 18.67 10.60 10.85
CA ASP A 177 17.36 11.24 10.70
C ASP A 177 17.38 12.65 10.06
N HIS A 178 18.53 13.33 10.08
CA HIS A 178 18.72 14.62 9.40
C HIS A 178 19.41 14.51 8.02
N ILE A 179 19.90 13.33 7.64
CA ILE A 179 20.73 13.10 6.45
C ILE A 179 20.02 12.22 5.43
N GLU A 180 19.47 11.11 5.90
CA GLU A 180 18.69 10.17 5.09
C GLU A 180 17.40 10.84 4.59
N VAL A 181 16.83 10.30 3.51
CA VAL A 181 15.76 10.99 2.77
C VAL A 181 14.57 10.12 2.41
N GLY A 182 14.68 8.80 2.55
CA GLY A 182 13.60 7.84 2.51
C GLY A 182 13.08 7.55 3.91
N ASP A 183 11.77 7.33 4.01
CA ASP A 183 11.12 6.95 5.28
C ASP A 183 11.64 5.61 5.80
N HIS A 184 12.05 4.74 4.86
CA HIS A 184 12.49 3.39 5.11
C HIS A 184 14.01 3.25 5.28
N ASP A 185 14.76 4.36 5.21
CA ASP A 185 16.22 4.38 5.41
C ASP A 185 16.57 4.20 6.90
N PRO A 186 17.76 3.70 7.29
CA PRO A 186 18.16 3.55 8.70
C PRO A 186 18.39 4.88 9.44
N GLN A 187 17.35 5.37 10.13
CA GLN A 187 17.34 6.68 10.81
C GLN A 187 18.23 6.79 12.06
N GLN A 188 18.85 5.70 12.54
CA GLN A 188 19.78 5.74 13.67
C GLN A 188 20.92 4.73 13.58
N ARG A 189 22.01 4.94 14.33
CA ARG A 189 23.06 3.92 14.51
C ARG A 189 22.56 2.74 15.35
N GLY A 190 23.05 1.56 15.04
CA GLY A 190 22.68 0.32 15.73
C GLY A 190 21.49 -0.34 15.04
N PHE A 191 20.64 -0.99 15.83
CA PHE A 191 19.47 -1.70 15.30
C PHE A 191 18.36 -0.71 14.92
N ASN A 192 17.84 -0.92 13.72
CA ASN A 192 16.66 -0.25 13.18
C ASN A 192 15.66 -1.35 12.85
N ALA A 193 14.42 -1.18 13.30
CA ALA A 193 13.26 -1.84 12.73
C ALA A 193 12.47 -0.71 12.08
N ARG A 194 12.50 -0.61 10.75
CA ARG A 194 11.89 0.52 10.04
C ARG A 194 10.40 0.31 9.88
N ASN A 195 10.02 -0.88 9.41
CA ASN A 195 8.64 -1.24 9.22
C ASN A 195 8.39 -2.74 9.45
N ILE A 196 7.10 -3.09 9.49
CA ILE A 196 6.58 -4.38 9.03
C ILE A 196 5.40 -4.10 8.10
N GLU A 197 5.19 -4.94 7.11
CA GLU A 197 4.21 -4.74 6.05
C GLU A 197 3.27 -5.94 5.93
N LEU A 198 1.99 -5.67 5.61
CA LEU A 198 0.99 -6.66 5.26
C LEU A 198 0.42 -6.32 3.88
N ALA A 199 0.79 -7.14 2.89
CA ALA A 199 0.25 -7.03 1.54
C ALA A 199 -0.87 -8.06 1.32
N PHE A 200 -1.91 -7.60 0.62
CA PHE A 200 -3.08 -8.37 0.24
C PHE A 200 -3.30 -8.20 -1.26
N ASP A 201 -3.24 -9.30 -2.02
CA ASP A 201 -3.60 -9.32 -3.44
C ASP A 201 -4.71 -10.34 -3.71
N GLY A 202 -5.50 -10.15 -4.76
CA GLY A 202 -6.52 -11.13 -5.10
C GLY A 202 -7.46 -10.75 -6.22
N ALA A 203 -8.04 -11.77 -6.86
CA ALA A 203 -9.13 -11.58 -7.80
C ALA A 203 -10.44 -11.24 -7.07
N VAL A 204 -10.94 -10.02 -7.30
CA VAL A 204 -12.20 -9.50 -6.75
C VAL A 204 -13.38 -10.07 -7.54
N ASP A 205 -13.26 -10.04 -8.88
CA ASP A 205 -14.19 -10.65 -9.82
C ASP A 205 -13.43 -11.07 -11.12
N PRO A 206 -14.09 -11.62 -12.16
CA PRO A 206 -13.42 -12.02 -13.39
C PRO A 206 -12.73 -10.90 -14.20
N TYR A 207 -12.99 -9.64 -13.89
CA TYR A 207 -12.52 -8.45 -14.61
C TYR A 207 -11.57 -7.58 -13.77
N PHE A 208 -11.58 -7.70 -12.45
CA PHE A 208 -10.80 -6.89 -11.52
C PHE A 208 -10.00 -7.72 -10.51
N GLU A 209 -8.73 -7.34 -10.36
CA GLU A 209 -7.89 -7.70 -9.23
C GLU A 209 -7.76 -6.51 -8.28
N GLY A 210 -7.60 -6.79 -6.99
CA GLY A 210 -7.33 -5.80 -5.95
C GLY A 210 -5.95 -6.01 -5.34
N PHE A 211 -5.35 -4.92 -4.89
CA PHE A 211 -4.12 -4.91 -4.11
C PHE A 211 -4.22 -3.89 -2.98
N ALA A 212 -3.70 -4.22 -1.81
CA ALA A 212 -3.48 -3.28 -0.71
C ALA A 212 -2.19 -3.60 0.04
N ASN A 213 -1.40 -2.58 0.38
CA ASN A 213 -0.27 -2.69 1.30
C ASN A 213 -0.53 -1.83 2.54
N ILE A 214 -0.42 -2.44 3.72
CA ILE A 214 -0.55 -1.75 5.02
C ILE A 214 0.79 -1.86 5.74
N VAL A 215 1.41 -0.71 5.99
CA VAL A 215 2.70 -0.61 6.68
C VAL A 215 2.48 -0.18 8.13
N PHE A 216 3.25 -0.80 9.03
CA PHE A 216 3.38 -0.44 10.43
C PHE A 216 4.82 0.06 10.63
N LYS A 217 4.98 1.38 10.63
CA LYS A 217 6.28 2.05 10.75
C LYS A 217 6.65 2.18 12.21
N LEU A 218 7.93 1.95 12.55
CA LEU A 218 8.45 2.12 13.91
C LEU A 218 9.54 3.20 13.91
N ASP A 219 9.34 4.26 14.69
CA ASP A 219 10.32 5.33 14.80
C ASP A 219 11.42 5.03 15.85
N ASN A 220 12.40 5.94 15.93
CA ASN A 220 13.51 5.84 16.87
C ASN A 220 13.07 5.99 18.35
N ASP A 221 11.92 6.62 18.61
CA ASP A 221 11.29 6.79 19.93
C ASP A 221 10.29 5.67 20.27
N ASN A 222 10.32 4.59 19.48
CA ASN A 222 9.49 3.39 19.59
C ASN A 222 7.98 3.64 19.48
N GLN A 223 7.56 4.71 18.80
CA GLN A 223 6.16 4.93 18.43
C GLN A 223 5.84 4.20 17.12
N THR A 224 4.62 3.68 17.01
CA THR A 224 4.14 2.98 15.82
C THR A 224 3.13 3.84 15.06
N GLU A 225 3.42 4.14 13.81
CA GLU A 225 2.45 4.68 12.85
C GLU A 225 1.90 3.56 11.97
N VAL A 226 0.63 3.64 11.60
CA VAL A 226 -0.03 2.68 10.70
C VAL A 226 -0.54 3.42 9.49
N GLU A 227 -0.05 3.03 8.32
CA GLU A 227 -0.38 3.68 7.06
C GLU A 227 -0.83 2.66 5.99
N VAL A 228 -1.78 3.08 5.15
CA VAL A 228 -2.10 2.37 3.91
C VAL A 228 -1.23 2.98 2.82
N GLU A 229 -0.19 2.29 2.37
CA GLU A 229 0.67 2.83 1.30
C GLU A 229 -0.06 2.78 -0.04
N GLU A 230 -0.59 1.59 -0.37
CA GLU A 230 -1.37 1.33 -1.57
C GLU A 230 -2.70 0.65 -1.23
N ALA A 231 -3.74 0.98 -2.01
CA ALA A 231 -5.05 0.32 -1.99
C ALA A 231 -5.75 0.62 -3.32
N PHE A 232 -5.69 -0.31 -4.28
CA PHE A 232 -6.22 -0.09 -5.64
C PHE A 232 -6.91 -1.32 -6.23
N LEU A 233 -7.75 -1.06 -7.23
CA LEU A 233 -8.30 -2.07 -8.15
C LEU A 233 -7.65 -1.89 -9.53
N GLN A 234 -7.46 -3.00 -10.24
CA GLN A 234 -6.87 -3.06 -11.57
C GLN A 234 -7.66 -4.00 -12.49
N THR A 235 -7.90 -3.59 -13.73
CA THR A 235 -8.56 -4.46 -14.73
C THR A 235 -7.63 -5.55 -15.24
N THR A 236 -8.13 -6.79 -15.31
CA THR A 236 -7.36 -7.96 -15.77
C THR A 236 -7.31 -8.11 -17.29
N SER A 237 -8.32 -7.63 -18.01
CA SER A 237 -8.60 -8.10 -19.39
C SER A 237 -9.34 -7.09 -20.28
N LEU A 238 -8.82 -5.87 -20.43
CA LEU A 238 -9.36 -4.93 -21.43
C LEU A 238 -8.82 -5.24 -22.85
N PRO A 239 -9.60 -4.96 -23.91
CA PRO A 239 -9.12 -5.05 -25.29
C PRO A 239 -7.90 -4.18 -25.58
N PHE A 240 -7.18 -4.50 -26.65
CA PHE A 240 -6.02 -3.74 -27.17
C PHE A 240 -4.81 -3.65 -26.22
N ASN A 241 -4.66 -4.58 -25.28
CA ASN A 241 -3.64 -4.55 -24.23
C ASN A 241 -3.70 -3.27 -23.37
N LEU A 242 -4.92 -2.81 -23.11
CA LEU A 242 -5.18 -1.73 -22.17
C LEU A 242 -5.31 -2.28 -20.76
N GLN A 243 -5.02 -1.45 -19.78
CA GLN A 243 -5.30 -1.71 -18.38
C GLN A 243 -5.64 -0.39 -17.66
N LEU A 244 -6.63 -0.44 -16.79
CA LEU A 244 -7.00 0.65 -15.90
C LEU A 244 -6.68 0.24 -14.45
N LYS A 245 -6.07 1.16 -13.70
CA LYS A 245 -5.83 1.06 -12.25
C LYS A 245 -6.49 2.27 -11.57
N ALA A 246 -7.16 2.09 -10.44
CA ALA A 246 -7.76 3.18 -9.67
C ALA A 246 -7.75 2.89 -8.17
N GLY A 247 -7.48 3.92 -7.36
CA GLY A 247 -7.28 3.82 -5.92
C GLY A 247 -6.08 4.65 -5.47
N GLN A 248 -5.47 4.28 -4.35
CA GLN A 248 -4.19 4.82 -3.90
C GLN A 248 -3.05 3.90 -4.37
N PHE A 249 -2.06 4.47 -5.08
CA PHE A 249 -0.95 3.69 -5.63
C PHE A 249 0.29 4.57 -5.88
N PHE A 250 1.46 3.96 -5.98
CA PHE A 250 2.68 4.63 -6.40
C PHE A 250 2.60 5.14 -7.84
N ALA A 251 3.01 6.38 -8.06
CA ALA A 251 3.10 6.93 -9.40
C ALA A 251 4.16 6.16 -10.22
N ALA A 252 3.85 5.85 -11.48
CA ALA A 252 4.75 5.17 -12.40
C ALA A 252 5.90 6.08 -12.91
N PHE A 253 6.58 6.82 -12.02
CA PHE A 253 7.66 7.75 -12.35
C PHE A 253 9.05 7.11 -12.16
N GLY A 254 9.87 7.03 -13.21
CA GLY A 254 11.18 6.37 -13.16
C GLY A 254 11.12 4.90 -12.73
N ARG A 255 12.28 4.23 -12.60
CA ARG A 255 12.30 2.81 -12.25
C ARG A 255 12.00 2.48 -10.79
N ILE A 256 12.34 3.39 -9.86
CA ILE A 256 12.39 3.11 -8.41
C ILE A 256 11.09 3.51 -7.69
N ASN A 257 10.43 4.59 -8.10
CA ASN A 257 9.20 5.04 -7.41
C ASN A 257 8.04 4.02 -7.39
N PRO A 258 7.81 3.18 -8.42
CA PRO A 258 6.73 2.18 -8.37
C PRO A 258 7.13 0.87 -7.68
N THR A 259 8.21 0.85 -6.87
CA THR A 259 8.71 -0.37 -6.22
C THR A 259 8.94 -0.12 -4.73
N HIS A 260 8.46 -1.05 -3.89
CA HIS A 260 8.61 -0.97 -2.44
C HIS A 260 10.07 -1.11 -1.99
N PRO A 261 10.51 -0.46 -0.90
CA PRO A 261 11.91 -0.40 -0.47
C PRO A 261 12.58 -1.76 -0.27
N HIS A 262 11.83 -2.75 0.24
CA HIS A 262 12.31 -4.13 0.42
C HIS A 262 12.70 -4.83 -0.90
N THR A 263 12.40 -4.25 -2.05
CA THR A 263 12.81 -4.73 -3.39
C THR A 263 14.05 -4.02 -3.97
N TRP A 264 14.62 -3.04 -3.27
CA TRP A 264 15.75 -2.25 -3.78
C TRP A 264 17.10 -2.95 -3.55
N ASP A 265 18.05 -2.74 -4.48
CA ASP A 265 19.45 -3.19 -4.34
C ASP A 265 20.27 -2.35 -3.32
N PHE A 266 19.64 -1.40 -2.64
CA PHE A 266 20.26 -0.39 -1.76
C PHE A 266 19.56 -0.37 -0.40
N ALA A 267 20.30 -0.08 0.66
CA ALA A 267 19.75 0.07 2.01
C ALA A 267 18.99 1.39 2.22
N ASP A 268 19.31 2.40 1.41
CA ASP A 268 18.84 3.79 1.56
C ASP A 268 18.24 4.29 0.23
N ALA A 269 17.24 5.17 0.30
CA ALA A 269 16.61 5.77 -0.85
C ALA A 269 17.60 6.65 -1.64
N PRO A 270 17.61 6.59 -2.99
CA PRO A 270 18.45 7.49 -3.78
C PRO A 270 18.14 8.96 -3.46
N ILE A 271 19.16 9.78 -3.21
CA ILE A 271 18.97 11.17 -2.75
C ILE A 271 18.04 12.00 -3.66
N VAL A 272 18.06 11.75 -4.97
CA VAL A 272 17.19 12.42 -5.95
C VAL A 272 15.72 11.96 -5.83
N HIS A 273 15.49 10.70 -5.46
CA HIS A 273 14.15 10.16 -5.18
C HIS A 273 13.56 10.85 -3.95
N GLY A 274 14.19 10.71 -2.78
CA GLY A 274 13.67 11.28 -1.53
C GLY A 274 13.49 12.81 -1.58
N ARG A 275 14.42 13.54 -2.24
CA ARG A 275 14.34 15.01 -2.34
C ARG A 275 13.28 15.53 -3.33
N LEU A 276 12.88 14.76 -4.33
CA LEU A 276 11.91 15.21 -5.36
C LEU A 276 10.54 14.54 -5.25
N LEU A 277 10.50 13.28 -4.85
CA LEU A 277 9.27 12.47 -4.79
C LEU A 277 8.77 12.32 -3.34
N GLY A 278 9.65 12.54 -2.36
CA GLY A 278 9.36 12.46 -0.93
C GLY A 278 9.92 11.20 -0.28
N PRO A 279 9.93 11.14 1.06
CA PRO A 279 10.48 10.01 1.82
C PRO A 279 9.70 8.71 1.56
N ASP A 280 8.38 8.81 1.36
CA ASP A 280 7.48 7.72 0.96
C ASP A 280 7.38 7.53 -0.57
N GLY A 281 8.18 8.24 -1.36
CA GLY A 281 7.97 8.36 -2.81
C GLY A 281 6.67 9.08 -3.20
N LEU A 282 6.52 9.30 -4.51
CA LEU A 282 5.35 9.96 -5.08
C LEU A 282 4.21 8.94 -5.22
N ARG A 283 3.21 9.04 -4.35
CA ARG A 283 2.00 8.20 -4.40
C ARG A 283 0.76 9.01 -4.03
N GLY A 284 -0.41 8.48 -4.38
CA GLY A 284 -1.68 9.11 -3.98
C GLY A 284 -2.91 8.52 -4.63
N VAL A 285 -4.07 8.98 -4.18
CA VAL A 285 -5.37 8.59 -4.74
C VAL A 285 -5.53 9.14 -6.16
N GLY A 286 -5.87 8.28 -7.11
CA GLY A 286 -6.05 8.66 -8.50
C GLY A 286 -6.53 7.52 -9.41
N ALA A 287 -6.26 7.68 -10.70
CA ALA A 287 -6.46 6.66 -11.71
C ALA A 287 -5.30 6.66 -12.73
N GLN A 288 -5.02 5.50 -13.30
CA GLN A 288 -4.00 5.27 -14.31
C GLN A 288 -4.55 4.44 -15.46
N ILE A 289 -4.15 4.77 -16.67
CA ILE A 289 -4.26 3.91 -17.85
C ILE A 289 -2.87 3.50 -18.31
N SER A 290 -2.69 2.22 -18.65
CA SER A 290 -1.52 1.71 -19.35
C SER A 290 -1.94 1.04 -20.66
N TRP A 291 -1.04 1.08 -21.65
CA TRP A 291 -1.23 0.51 -22.98
C TRP A 291 0.08 -0.12 -23.48
N ILE A 292 0.06 -1.43 -23.71
CA ILE A 292 1.17 -2.11 -24.40
C ILE A 292 0.95 -1.97 -25.91
N VAL A 293 1.80 -1.17 -26.54
CA VAL A 293 1.73 -0.81 -27.95
C VAL A 293 2.08 -2.04 -28.81
N PRO A 294 1.30 -2.40 -29.86
CA PRO A 294 1.55 -3.58 -30.67
C PRO A 294 2.70 -3.37 -31.68
N VAL A 295 3.93 -3.28 -31.17
CA VAL A 295 5.19 -3.21 -31.94
C VAL A 295 6.04 -4.46 -31.72
N PRO A 296 7.07 -4.75 -32.56
CA PRO A 296 7.88 -5.97 -32.45
C PRO A 296 8.81 -6.07 -31.23
N TRP A 297 8.79 -5.07 -30.34
CA TRP A 297 9.52 -5.03 -29.08
C TRP A 297 8.55 -4.64 -27.95
N TYR A 298 8.95 -4.76 -26.68
CA TYR A 298 8.08 -4.30 -25.60
C TYR A 298 8.08 -2.77 -25.56
N SER A 299 6.92 -2.14 -25.70
CA SER A 299 6.71 -0.70 -25.55
C SER A 299 5.42 -0.45 -24.80
N GLN A 300 5.50 0.22 -23.65
CA GLN A 300 4.34 0.53 -22.82
C GLN A 300 4.23 2.03 -22.58
N LEU A 301 3.02 2.56 -22.83
CA LEU A 301 2.64 3.92 -22.49
C LEU A 301 1.80 3.88 -21.22
N ILE A 302 2.07 4.77 -20.27
CA ILE A 302 1.34 4.90 -19.01
C ILE A 302 0.96 6.38 -18.84
N LEU A 303 -0.26 6.64 -18.38
CA LEU A 303 -0.70 7.96 -17.94
C LEU A 303 -1.50 7.83 -16.64
N ALA A 304 -0.99 8.40 -15.56
CA ALA A 304 -1.72 8.54 -14.30
C ALA A 304 -2.14 10.00 -14.04
N SER A 305 -3.25 10.15 -13.31
CA SER A 305 -3.74 11.39 -12.72
C SER A 305 -4.02 11.13 -11.24
N GLN A 306 -3.27 11.79 -10.36
CA GLN A 306 -3.37 11.63 -8.91
C GLN A 306 -3.62 12.96 -8.19
N ASN A 307 -4.21 12.91 -7.00
CA ASN A 307 -4.27 14.04 -6.09
C ASN A 307 -2.86 14.42 -5.63
N GLY A 308 -2.47 15.68 -5.80
CA GLY A 308 -1.15 16.15 -5.38
C GLY A 308 -1.05 16.64 -3.93
N ARG A 309 -2.13 16.57 -3.13
CA ARG A 309 -2.19 17.13 -1.77
C ARG A 309 -1.80 16.10 -0.71
N GLY A 310 -0.94 16.50 0.22
CA GLY A 310 -0.44 15.67 1.31
C GLY A 310 1.07 15.43 1.21
N GLY A 311 1.64 14.72 2.19
CA GLY A 311 3.08 14.43 2.26
C GLY A 311 3.58 13.61 1.05
N THR A 312 2.80 12.61 0.63
CA THR A 312 3.09 11.73 -0.52
C THR A 312 3.01 12.45 -1.88
N GLY A 313 2.44 13.65 -1.91
CA GLY A 313 2.46 14.57 -3.04
C GLY A 313 3.65 15.55 -2.96
N PHE A 314 4.81 15.08 -2.51
CA PHE A 314 5.85 15.86 -1.84
C PHE A 314 6.23 17.19 -2.52
N SER A 315 6.64 17.15 -3.80
CA SER A 315 7.00 18.39 -4.54
C SER A 315 5.81 19.12 -5.16
N PHE A 316 4.59 18.66 -4.95
CA PHE A 316 3.36 19.24 -5.47
C PHE A 316 2.63 20.01 -4.37
N ARG A 317 1.53 19.48 -3.84
CA ARG A 317 0.63 20.22 -2.93
C ARG A 317 0.80 19.77 -1.48
N ASN A 318 2.06 19.54 -1.10
CA ASN A 318 2.47 19.29 0.26
C ASN A 318 2.25 20.57 1.11
N PRO A 319 1.52 20.52 2.23
CA PRO A 319 1.36 21.67 3.13
C PRO A 319 2.65 22.04 3.87
N GLY A 320 3.62 21.12 3.97
CA GLY A 320 4.78 21.26 4.84
C GLY A 320 4.42 21.19 6.32
N GLU A 321 5.38 21.52 7.18
CA GLU A 321 5.22 21.55 8.63
C GLU A 321 4.67 22.93 9.03
N ASP A 322 3.55 22.96 9.77
CA ASP A 322 2.83 24.19 10.14
C ASP A 322 2.58 25.19 8.98
N GLY A 323 2.40 24.66 7.76
CA GLY A 323 2.20 25.46 6.56
C GLY A 323 3.49 25.97 5.91
N ILE A 324 4.67 25.51 6.35
CA ILE A 324 5.98 25.89 5.80
C ILE A 324 6.61 24.72 5.04
N PHE A 325 6.87 24.91 3.74
CA PHE A 325 7.56 23.94 2.89
C PHE A 325 8.82 24.55 2.26
N PHE A 326 10.00 23.97 2.54
CA PHE A 326 11.31 24.51 2.16
C PHE A 326 11.48 26.02 2.42
N GLY A 327 11.04 26.48 3.60
CA GLY A 327 11.14 27.88 4.02
C GLY A 327 10.17 28.84 3.30
N ARG A 328 9.12 28.31 2.66
CA ARG A 328 8.03 29.10 2.04
C ARG A 328 6.70 28.76 2.68
N GLU A 329 5.89 29.78 2.93
CA GLU A 329 4.48 29.62 3.31
C GLU A 329 3.70 28.95 2.17
N THR A 330 2.93 27.92 2.50
CA THR A 330 2.06 27.19 1.59
C THR A 330 0.65 27.74 1.66
N THR A 331 -0.02 27.84 0.52
CA THR A 331 -1.45 28.20 0.47
C THR A 331 -2.30 26.94 0.49
N ASP A 332 -3.15 26.70 1.49
CA ASP A 332 -4.16 25.64 1.30
C ASP A 332 -5.20 26.09 0.27
N ARG A 333 -5.41 25.27 -0.76
CA ARG A 333 -6.34 25.53 -1.86
C ARG A 333 -7.21 24.28 -2.08
N GLU A 334 -8.46 24.46 -2.45
CA GLU A 334 -9.26 23.35 -2.98
C GLU A 334 -8.81 23.02 -4.42
N ALA A 335 -8.88 21.75 -4.82
CA ALA A 335 -8.68 21.38 -6.22
C ALA A 335 -9.87 21.89 -7.04
N ARG A 336 -9.63 22.75 -8.05
CA ARG A 336 -10.70 23.41 -8.82
C ARG A 336 -10.98 22.71 -10.16
N GLY A 337 -10.13 21.77 -10.56
CA GLY A 337 -10.26 21.01 -11.80
C GLY A 337 -9.01 20.19 -12.12
N LEU A 338 -9.02 19.54 -13.28
CA LEU A 338 -7.97 18.64 -13.75
C LEU A 338 -6.57 19.26 -13.77
N GLN A 339 -6.46 20.58 -13.86
CA GLN A 339 -5.19 21.30 -13.85
C GLN A 339 -4.46 21.33 -12.49
N ASP A 340 -5.17 20.98 -11.40
CA ASP A 340 -4.66 20.95 -10.01
C ASP A 340 -4.31 19.52 -9.53
N PHE A 341 -4.45 18.52 -10.41
CA PHE A 341 -3.95 17.16 -10.23
C PHE A 341 -2.49 17.03 -10.69
N VAL A 342 -1.84 15.95 -10.25
CA VAL A 342 -0.52 15.54 -10.74
C VAL A 342 -0.72 14.57 -11.90
N TRP A 343 -0.21 14.94 -13.06
CA TRP A 343 -0.21 14.13 -14.28
C TRP A 343 1.15 13.45 -14.42
N ILE A 344 1.16 12.11 -14.45
CA ILE A 344 2.37 11.28 -14.56
C ILE A 344 2.31 10.47 -15.86
N PRO A 345 2.80 11.01 -16.99
CA PRO A 345 3.06 10.20 -18.17
C PRO A 345 4.38 9.44 -18.05
N ARG A 346 4.42 8.21 -18.55
CA ARG A 346 5.63 7.42 -18.78
C ARG A 346 5.55 6.69 -20.12
N TRP A 347 6.69 6.57 -20.78
CA TRP A 347 6.91 5.67 -21.90
C TRP A 347 8.14 4.84 -21.60
N GLU A 348 8.01 3.53 -21.66
CA GLU A 348 9.08 2.58 -21.44
C GLU A 348 9.16 1.56 -22.58
N ASN A 349 10.38 1.13 -22.88
CA ASN A 349 10.68 0.18 -23.95
C ASN A 349 11.71 -0.82 -23.45
N SER A 350 11.58 -2.08 -23.85
CA SER A 350 12.70 -3.04 -23.77
C SER A 350 12.92 -3.79 -25.08
N VAL A 351 14.20 -4.11 -25.32
CA VAL A 351 14.67 -4.85 -26.50
C VAL A 351 15.71 -5.87 -26.05
N ASP A 352 15.50 -7.13 -26.41
CA ASP A 352 16.48 -8.19 -26.22
C ASP A 352 17.60 -8.04 -27.27
N LEU A 353 18.82 -7.76 -26.82
CA LEU A 353 20.00 -7.72 -27.69
C LEU A 353 20.55 -9.13 -27.95
N THR A 354 20.46 -9.99 -26.93
CA THR A 354 20.86 -11.40 -26.96
C THR A 354 19.96 -12.20 -25.99
N PRO A 355 19.97 -13.54 -25.99
CA PRO A 355 19.18 -14.35 -25.06
C PRO A 355 19.45 -14.12 -23.56
N THR A 356 20.47 -13.34 -23.19
CA THR A 356 20.83 -13.00 -21.80
C THR A 356 21.04 -11.50 -21.57
N GLN A 357 20.74 -10.64 -22.55
CA GLN A 357 20.94 -9.20 -22.46
C GLN A 357 19.72 -8.44 -22.96
N VAL A 358 19.07 -7.72 -22.06
CA VAL A 358 17.94 -6.84 -22.34
C VAL A 358 18.37 -5.39 -22.13
N VAL A 359 18.08 -4.51 -23.09
CA VAL A 359 18.15 -3.07 -22.89
C VAL A 359 16.76 -2.57 -22.53
N LEU A 360 16.64 -1.94 -21.36
CA LEU A 360 15.46 -1.18 -20.94
C LEU A 360 15.78 0.32 -21.09
N ALA A 361 14.87 1.09 -21.68
CA ALA A 361 14.96 2.53 -21.78
C ALA A 361 13.58 3.17 -21.55
N GLY A 362 13.52 4.21 -20.73
CA GLY A 362 12.27 4.88 -20.40
C GLY A 362 12.42 6.40 -20.26
N VAL A 363 11.28 7.07 -20.27
CA VAL A 363 11.14 8.48 -19.90
C VAL A 363 9.81 8.68 -19.18
N SER A 364 9.81 9.50 -18.14
CA SER A 364 8.65 9.83 -17.34
C SER A 364 8.66 11.31 -16.94
N GLY A 365 7.47 11.87 -16.76
CA GLY A 365 7.26 13.21 -16.22
C GLY A 365 6.29 13.19 -15.05
N ALA A 366 6.32 14.22 -14.21
CA ALA A 366 5.29 14.47 -13.20
C ALA A 366 4.98 15.97 -13.15
N PHE A 367 3.73 16.35 -13.42
CA PHE A 367 3.32 17.73 -13.67
C PHE A 367 2.07 18.09 -12.86
N GLY A 368 2.14 19.13 -12.03
CA GLY A 368 1.00 19.53 -11.19
C GLY A 368 1.13 20.91 -10.56
N SER A 369 0.06 21.41 -9.95
CA SER A 369 0.10 22.62 -9.11
C SER A 369 0.97 22.38 -7.86
N ASN A 370 1.61 23.42 -7.33
CA ASN A 370 2.26 23.39 -6.01
C ASN A 370 1.84 24.59 -5.14
N GLU A 371 1.92 24.45 -3.82
CA GLU A 371 1.38 25.45 -2.88
C GLU A 371 2.30 26.62 -2.55
N THR A 372 3.48 26.73 -3.16
CA THR A 372 4.40 27.87 -2.93
C THR A 372 3.97 29.17 -3.65
N GLY A 373 2.71 29.27 -4.09
CA GLY A 373 2.15 30.47 -4.70
C GLY A 373 0.89 30.25 -5.54
N ALA A 374 0.14 31.34 -5.74
CA ALA A 374 -1.24 31.32 -6.27
C ALA A 374 -1.43 30.67 -7.67
N ASN A 375 -0.37 30.57 -8.48
CA ASN A 375 -0.35 29.89 -9.78
C ASN A 375 0.89 28.98 -9.95
N SER A 376 1.58 28.64 -8.86
CA SER A 376 2.83 27.86 -8.90
C SER A 376 2.59 26.42 -9.34
N ARG A 377 3.52 25.87 -10.11
CA ARG A 377 3.50 24.50 -10.65
C ARG A 377 4.86 23.84 -10.52
N THR A 378 4.85 22.54 -10.31
CA THR A 378 6.02 21.67 -10.32
C THR A 378 6.03 20.84 -11.59
N GLN A 379 7.24 20.64 -12.15
CA GLN A 379 7.50 19.79 -13.30
C GLN A 379 8.76 18.99 -12.99
N ILE A 380 8.66 17.67 -12.96
CA ILE A 380 9.75 16.73 -12.72
C ILE A 380 9.91 15.86 -13.97
N TYR A 381 11.14 15.56 -14.36
CA TYR A 381 11.47 14.70 -15.50
C TYR A 381 12.49 13.66 -15.06
N GLY A 382 12.37 12.43 -15.54
CA GLY A 382 13.27 11.31 -15.21
C GLY A 382 13.14 10.18 -16.23
N GLY A 383 13.99 9.16 -16.16
CA GLY A 383 14.00 7.98 -17.03
C GLY A 383 14.74 6.83 -16.38
#